data_AF-A0A957JQT5-F1
#
_entry.id   AF-A0A957JQT5-F1
#
_cell.length_a   1.000
_cell.length_b   1.000
_cell.length_c   1.000
_cell.angle_alpha   90.00
_cell.angle_beta   90.00
_cell.angle_gamma   90.00
#
_symmetry.space_group_name_H-M   'P 1'
#
loop_
_entity.id
_entity.type
_entity.pdbx_description
1 polymer ?
#
loop_
_entity_poly.entity_id
_entity_poly.type
_entity_poly.pdbx_seq_one_letter_code
_entity_poly.pdbx_strand_id
1 'polypeptide(L)'
;MHKNEVFDCLLTVITAQEAAQLWGLSRNAVSDACRRGAIRSRRSGQTWLVTIEAMLRYQRGRYWPDNFPDELRPALESALARMQADRSLESA
;
A
#
# COMPACT_ATOMS: atom_id res chain seq x y z
N MET A 1 -5.09 -30.18 13.92
CA MET A 1 -5.02 -29.71 12.53
C MET A 1 -4.77 -28.20 12.55
N HIS A 2 -3.51 -27.78 12.54
CA HIS A 2 -3.20 -26.35 12.49
C HIS A 2 -3.54 -25.83 11.10
N LYS A 3 -4.42 -24.84 11.02
CA LYS A 3 -4.65 -24.07 9.80
C LYS A 3 -3.38 -23.26 9.54
N ASN A 4 -2.41 -23.89 8.89
CA ASN A 4 -1.37 -23.19 8.15
C ASN A 4 -2.09 -22.61 6.93
N GLU A 5 -2.81 -21.50 7.12
CA GLU A 5 -3.17 -20.64 6.00
C GLU A 5 -1.85 -20.08 5.51
N VAL A 6 -1.34 -20.72 4.46
CA VAL A 6 -0.05 -20.49 3.84
C VAL A 6 -0.03 -19.08 3.25
N PHE A 7 0.15 -18.06 4.08
CA PHE A 7 0.73 -16.79 3.64
C PHE A 7 2.22 -17.06 3.43
N ASP A 8 2.53 -17.76 2.33
CA ASP A 8 3.91 -17.98 1.94
C ASP A 8 4.55 -16.60 1.75
N CYS A 9 5.54 -16.29 2.59
CA CYS A 9 6.28 -15.05 2.52
C CYS A 9 6.99 -14.92 1.15
N LEU A 10 7.24 -16.02 0.44
CA LEU A 10 7.73 -16.01 -0.94
C LEU A 10 6.71 -15.49 -1.95
N LEU A 11 5.41 -15.65 -1.69
CA LEU A 11 4.33 -15.19 -2.60
C LEU A 11 3.94 -13.74 -2.36
N THR A 12 4.41 -13.12 -1.28
CA THR A 12 4.02 -11.76 -0.88
C THR A 12 5.16 -10.74 -0.98
N VAL A 13 6.38 -11.20 -1.29
CA VAL A 13 7.56 -10.36 -1.52
C VAL A 13 7.76 -10.12 -3.00
N ILE A 14 7.91 -8.85 -3.37
CA ILE A 14 8.15 -8.39 -4.73
C ILE A 14 9.34 -7.43 -4.75
N THR A 15 9.96 -7.29 -5.91
CA THR A 15 11.01 -6.30 -6.14
C THR A 15 10.43 -4.89 -6.20
N ALA A 16 11.27 -3.88 -5.95
CA ALA A 16 10.87 -2.48 -6.15
C ALA A 16 10.48 -2.15 -7.60
N GLN A 17 10.96 -2.92 -8.59
CA GLN A 17 10.53 -2.76 -9.98
C GLN A 17 9.09 -3.26 -10.19
N GLU A 18 8.77 -4.44 -9.67
CA GLU A 18 7.42 -5.01 -9.76
C GLU A 18 6.42 -4.14 -8.97
N ALA A 19 6.80 -3.67 -7.78
CA ALA A 19 6.01 -2.72 -7.02
C ALA A 19 5.81 -1.39 -7.79
N ALA A 20 6.82 -0.91 -8.48
CA ALA A 20 6.69 0.29 -9.30
C ALA A 20 5.65 0.09 -10.43
N GLN A 21 5.67 -1.07 -11.10
CA GLN A 21 4.69 -1.40 -12.15
C GLN A 21 3.28 -1.54 -11.59
N LEU A 22 3.10 -2.27 -10.50
CA LEU A 22 1.78 -2.52 -9.89
C LEU A 22 1.09 -1.24 -9.40
N TRP A 23 1.86 -0.28 -8.90
CA TRP A 23 1.32 0.96 -8.33
C TRP A 23 1.50 2.20 -9.22
N GLY A 24 1.96 2.04 -10.48
CA GLY A 24 2.15 3.17 -11.40
C GLY A 24 3.19 4.18 -10.94
N LEU A 25 4.23 3.72 -10.25
CA LEU A 25 5.33 4.54 -9.72
C LEU A 25 6.59 4.34 -10.56
N SER A 26 7.57 5.23 -10.39
CA SER A 26 8.92 4.95 -10.86
C SER A 26 9.66 4.03 -9.90
N ARG A 27 10.55 3.16 -10.42
CA ARG A 27 11.46 2.33 -9.60
C ARG A 27 12.25 3.17 -8.60
N ASN A 28 12.69 4.35 -9.02
CA ASN A 28 13.45 5.27 -8.18
C ASN A 28 12.60 5.77 -7.00
N ALA A 29 11.33 6.11 -7.21
CA ALA A 29 10.45 6.53 -6.13
C ALA A 29 10.26 5.43 -5.06
N VAL A 30 10.05 4.18 -5.49
CA VAL A 30 9.93 3.04 -4.56
C VAL A 30 11.25 2.78 -3.84
N SER A 31 12.37 2.78 -4.57
CA SER A 31 13.70 2.54 -4.01
C SER A 31 14.12 3.63 -3.02
N ASP A 32 13.73 4.87 -3.26
CA ASP A 32 14.02 5.99 -2.40
C ASP A 32 13.14 6.01 -1.13
N ALA A 33 11.88 5.57 -1.25
CA ALA A 33 11.03 5.32 -0.09
C ALA A 33 11.58 4.17 0.79
N CYS A 34 12.11 3.11 0.17
CA CYS A 34 12.82 2.04 0.90
C CYS A 34 14.07 2.58 1.61
N ARG A 35 14.90 3.38 0.92
CA ARG A 35 16.13 3.95 1.48
C ARG A 35 15.87 4.86 2.67
N ARG A 36 14.78 5.64 2.64
CA ARG A 36 14.35 6.54 3.73
C ARG A 36 13.61 5.81 4.86
N GLY A 37 13.38 4.50 4.73
CA GLY A 37 12.66 3.71 5.74
C GLY A 37 11.14 3.88 5.73
N ALA A 38 10.57 4.58 4.74
CA ALA A 38 9.12 4.79 4.62
C ALA A 38 8.36 3.51 4.24
N ILE A 39 9.05 2.56 3.60
CA ILE A 39 8.53 1.22 3.28
C ILE A 39 9.37 0.20 4.02
N ARG A 40 8.72 -0.68 4.79
CA ARG A 40 9.38 -1.85 5.36
C ARG A 40 9.92 -2.70 4.21
N SER A 41 11.24 -2.80 4.12
CA SER A 41 11.93 -3.35 2.96
C SER A 41 13.24 -4.03 3.36
N ARG A 42 13.76 -4.89 2.48
CA ARG A 42 15.08 -5.53 2.61
C ARG A 42 15.87 -5.29 1.34
N ARG A 43 17.16 -4.94 1.47
CA ARG A 43 18.08 -4.90 0.34
C ARG A 43 18.68 -6.28 0.09
N SER A 44 18.61 -6.75 -1.16
CA SER A 44 19.25 -7.98 -1.63
C SER A 44 20.11 -7.66 -2.84
N GLY A 45 21.43 -7.60 -2.66
CA GLY A 45 22.35 -7.10 -3.68
C GLY A 45 22.02 -5.66 -4.09
N GLN A 46 21.67 -5.47 -5.36
CA GLN A 46 21.29 -4.16 -5.93
C GLN A 46 19.77 -3.92 -5.96
N THR A 47 18.97 -4.88 -5.49
CA THR A 47 17.50 -4.80 -5.58
C THR A 47 16.89 -4.64 -4.19
N TRP A 48 15.89 -3.78 -4.11
CA TRP A 48 15.01 -3.70 -2.94
C TRP A 48 13.89 -4.71 -3.06
N LEU A 49 13.63 -5.42 -1.97
CA LEU A 49 12.51 -6.32 -1.79
C LEU A 49 11.53 -5.71 -0.79
N VAL A 50 10.26 -5.71 -1.15
CA VAL A 50 9.15 -5.17 -0.34
C VAL A 50 8.04 -6.21 -0.27
N THR A 51 7.23 -6.19 0.78
CA THR A 51 5.99 -6.96 0.78
C THR A 51 4.85 -6.16 0.17
N ILE A 52 3.86 -6.84 -0.41
CA ILE A 52 2.59 -6.23 -0.84
C ILE A 52 1.94 -5.47 0.32
N GLU A 53 1.97 -6.03 1.53
CA GLU A 53 1.46 -5.39 2.74
C GLU A 53 2.16 -4.04 3.01
N ALA A 54 3.49 -4.01 2.96
CA ALA A 54 4.25 -2.79 3.19
C ALA A 54 3.92 -1.71 2.15
N MET A 55 3.72 -2.10 0.89
CA MET A 55 3.27 -1.19 -0.17
C MET A 55 1.86 -0.65 0.07
N LEU A 56 0.92 -1.49 0.51
CA LEU A 56 -0.44 -1.06 0.86
C LEU A 56 -0.45 -0.06 2.01
N ARG A 57 0.35 -0.32 3.06
CA ARG A 57 0.53 0.61 4.19
C ARG A 57 1.16 1.93 3.74
N TYR A 58 2.18 1.84 2.89
CA TYR A 58 2.83 3.01 2.33
C TYR A 58 1.87 3.86 1.49
N GLN A 59 1.06 3.25 0.62
CA GLN A 59 0.06 4.00 -0.17
C GLN A 59 -1.03 4.62 0.70
N ARG A 60 -1.45 3.94 1.77
CA ARG A 60 -2.36 4.52 2.77
C ARG A 60 -1.80 5.75 3.49
N GLY A 61 -0.48 5.97 3.48
CA GLY A 61 0.13 7.19 4.03
C GLY A 61 0.63 8.17 2.97
N ARG A 62 0.79 7.75 1.71
CA ARG A 62 1.40 8.57 0.64
C ARG A 62 0.38 9.34 -0.21
N TYR A 63 -0.82 8.81 -0.41
CA TYR A 63 -1.90 9.46 -1.18
C TYR A 63 -3.18 9.68 -0.36
N TRP A 64 -3.10 9.48 0.95
CA TRP A 64 -4.26 9.38 1.81
C TRP A 64 -3.93 9.87 3.22
N PRO A 65 -4.58 10.92 3.76
CA PRO A 65 -5.18 12.08 3.10
C PRO A 65 -4.20 13.27 2.98
N ASP A 66 -2.96 13.16 3.46
CA ASP A 66 -2.09 14.33 3.68
C ASP A 66 -1.62 15.05 2.40
N ASN A 67 -1.73 14.40 1.23
CA ASN A 67 -1.35 14.96 -0.07
C ASN A 67 -2.53 14.99 -1.07
N PHE A 68 -3.76 14.92 -0.55
CA PHE A 68 -4.96 15.03 -1.36
C PHE A 68 -5.22 16.50 -1.70
N PRO A 69 -5.48 16.86 -2.98
CA PRO A 69 -5.79 18.24 -3.33
C PRO A 69 -6.94 18.76 -2.46
N ASP A 70 -6.73 19.88 -1.77
CA ASP A 70 -7.73 20.44 -0.83
C ASP A 70 -9.09 20.66 -1.53
N GLU A 71 -9.06 21.00 -2.82
CA GLU A 71 -10.21 21.16 -3.71
C GLU A 71 -11.10 19.91 -3.80
N LEU A 72 -10.49 18.72 -3.73
CA LEU A 72 -11.20 17.46 -3.84
C LEU A 72 -11.67 16.91 -2.48
N ARG A 73 -11.16 17.46 -1.36
CA ARG A 73 -11.39 16.95 0.00
C ARG A 73 -12.89 16.72 0.33
N PRO A 74 -13.83 17.61 -0.03
CA PRO A 74 -15.25 17.37 0.20
C PRO A 74 -15.82 16.13 -0.50
N ALA A 75 -15.32 15.80 -1.70
CA ALA A 75 -15.75 14.62 -2.44
C ALA A 75 -15.25 13.32 -1.79
N LEU A 76 -14.03 13.33 -1.25
CA LEU A 76 -13.46 12.20 -0.50
C LEU A 76 -14.26 11.92 0.78
N GLU A 77 -14.54 12.94 1.58
CA GLU A 77 -15.34 12.82 2.80
C GLU A 77 -16.73 12.26 2.49
N SER A 78 -17.37 12.76 1.43
CA SER A 78 -18.68 12.27 0.98
C SER A 78 -18.64 10.80 0.53
N ALA A 79 -17.57 10.36 -0.14
CA ALA A 79 -17.40 8.98 -0.56
C ALA A 79 -17.16 8.05 0.65
N LEU A 80 -16.34 8.48 1.60
CA LEU A 80 -16.08 7.74 2.84
C LEU A 80 -17.32 7.57 3.69
N ALA A 81 -18.13 8.63 3.82
CA ALA A 81 -19.39 8.57 4.53
C ALA A 81 -20.36 7.55 3.90
N ARG A 82 -20.45 7.52 2.56
CA ARG A 82 -21.27 6.53 1.83
C ARG A 82 -20.78 5.10 2.07
N MET A 83 -19.46 4.87 1.95
CA MET A 83 -18.87 3.56 2.18
C MET A 83 -19.11 3.04 3.61
N GLN A 84 -19.11 3.93 4.61
CA GLN A 84 -19.40 3.56 6.00
C GLN A 84 -20.89 3.27 6.24
N ALA A 85 -21.78 4.01 5.57
CA ALA A 85 -23.22 3.77 5.62
C ALA A 85 -23.59 2.42 4.99
N ASP A 86 -23.01 2.09 3.82
CA ASP A 86 -23.25 0.82 3.13
C ASP A 86 -22.76 -0.38 3.97
N ARG A 87 -21.59 -0.23 4.61
CA ARG A 87 -21.03 -1.26 5.50
C ARG A 87 -21.85 -1.48 6.78
N SER A 88 -22.57 -0.45 7.22
CA SER A 88 -23.47 -0.52 8.37
C SER A 88 -24.81 -1.19 8.01
N LEU A 89 -25.23 -1.10 6.74
CA LEU A 89 -26.41 -1.79 6.20
C LEU A 89 -26.17 -3.28 5.96
N GLU A 90 -24.95 -3.69 5.61
CA GLU A 90 -24.57 -5.11 5.46
C GLU A 90 -24.38 -5.85 6.80
N SER A 91 -24.32 -5.11 7.92
CA SER A 91 -24.09 -5.65 9.27
C SER A 91 -25.35 -5.71 10.14
N ALA A 92 -26.53 -5.38 9.59
CA ALA A 92 -27.84 -5.36 10.24
C ALA A 92 -28.77 -6.42 9.63
#